data_AF-A0A5N5TH11-F1
#
_entry.id   AF-A0A5N5TH11-F1
#
_cell.length_a   1.000
_cell.length_b   1.000
_cell.length_c   1.000
_cell.angle_alpha   90.00
_cell.angle_beta   90.00
_cell.angle_gamma   90.00
#
_symmetry.space_group_name_H-M   'P 1'
#
loop_
_entity.id
_entity.type
_entity.pdbx_description
1 polymer ?
#
loop_
_entity_poly.entity_id
_entity_poly.type
_entity_poly.pdbx_seq_one_letter_code
_entity_poly.pdbx_strand_id
1 'polypeptide(L)'
;IFYKQILTYSFLQKGATGALYLTEEEKRTLISEGYAIPSKLPLTKAEEKSLKKIRRKIKNKISAQESRRKKKEYLDTLEHRVDLLTQENNAYRKKFESLQQKNQQLLQELERLQNMVNKEEKTVKRYTLKA
;
A
#
# COMPACT_ATOMS: atom_id res chain seq x y z
N ILE A 1 -0.61 0.81 -18.86
CA ILE A 1 -0.26 1.71 -20.00
C ILE A 1 0.75 1.04 -20.94
N PHE A 2 1.93 0.63 -20.46
CA PHE A 2 2.95 -0.09 -21.26
C PHE A 2 2.50 -1.39 -21.95
N TYR A 3 1.77 -2.26 -21.25
CA TYR A 3 1.26 -3.52 -21.84
C TYR A 3 0.26 -3.28 -22.98
N LYS A 4 -0.53 -2.21 -22.85
CA LYS A 4 -1.48 -1.75 -23.88
C LYS A 4 -0.72 -1.25 -25.11
N GLN A 5 0.37 -0.51 -24.90
CA GLN A 5 1.25 0.02 -25.95
C GLN A 5 1.99 -1.09 -26.73
N ILE A 6 2.47 -2.14 -26.05
CA ILE A 6 3.10 -3.32 -26.69
C ILE A 6 2.08 -4.14 -27.49
N LEU A 7 0.88 -4.36 -26.95
CA LEU A 7 -0.17 -5.09 -27.65
C LEU A 7 -0.63 -4.36 -28.92
N THR A 8 -0.80 -3.02 -28.86
CA THR A 8 -1.08 -2.20 -30.04
C THR A 8 0.03 -2.26 -31.08
N TYR A 9 1.30 -2.23 -30.67
CA TYR A 9 2.44 -2.35 -31.59
C TYR A 9 2.48 -3.71 -32.31
N SER A 10 2.17 -4.79 -31.58
CA SER A 10 2.12 -6.15 -32.16
C SER A 10 0.95 -6.38 -33.11
N PHE A 11 -0.15 -5.63 -32.94
CA PHE A 11 -1.33 -5.70 -33.79
C PHE A 11 -1.11 -4.96 -35.12
N LEU A 12 -0.42 -3.81 -35.11
CA LEU A 12 -0.08 -3.05 -36.32
C LEU A 12 0.79 -3.82 -37.32
N GLN A 13 1.64 -4.74 -36.84
CA GLN A 13 2.52 -5.52 -37.70
C GLN A 13 1.82 -6.63 -38.51
N LYS A 14 0.55 -6.94 -38.24
CA LYS A 14 -0.17 -8.01 -38.96
C LYS A 14 -0.69 -7.60 -40.35
N GLY A 15 -0.40 -6.40 -40.85
CA GLY A 15 -0.93 -5.93 -42.14
C GLY A 15 -0.06 -4.98 -42.96
N ALA A 16 1.18 -4.69 -42.58
CA ALA A 16 2.02 -3.73 -43.29
C ALA A 16 3.27 -4.41 -43.90
N THR A 17 3.34 -4.39 -45.23
CA THR A 17 4.58 -4.56 -45.98
C THR A 17 5.57 -3.48 -45.58
N GLY A 18 6.74 -3.88 -45.05
CA GLY A 18 7.91 -3.02 -44.89
C GLY A 18 8.17 -2.50 -43.47
N ALA A 19 9.31 -2.91 -42.92
CA ALA A 19 9.95 -2.47 -41.67
C ALA A 19 9.45 -3.07 -40.34
N LEU A 20 10.28 -3.97 -39.78
CA LEU A 20 10.25 -4.36 -38.38
C LEU A 20 10.80 -3.21 -37.51
N TYR A 21 9.91 -2.43 -36.92
CA TYR A 21 10.26 -1.49 -35.87
C TYR A 21 10.47 -2.25 -34.56
N LEU A 22 11.74 -2.61 -34.29
CA LEU A 22 12.19 -3.16 -33.02
C LEU A 22 12.73 -2.01 -32.15
N THR A 23 12.27 -1.89 -30.91
CA THR A 23 12.83 -0.89 -29.97
C THR A 23 14.27 -1.26 -29.59
N GLU A 24 15.04 -0.28 -29.12
CA GLU A 24 16.43 -0.46 -28.67
C GLU A 24 16.57 -1.65 -27.69
N GLU A 25 15.61 -1.86 -26.80
CA GLU A 25 15.63 -3.00 -25.86
C GLU A 25 15.37 -4.36 -26.52
N GLU A 26 14.56 -4.39 -27.58
CA GLU A 26 14.30 -5.61 -28.36
C GLU A 26 15.54 -6.01 -29.17
N LYS A 27 16.22 -5.03 -29.78
CA LYS A 27 17.50 -5.24 -30.48
C LYS A 27 18.61 -5.70 -29.53
N ARG A 28 18.70 -5.11 -28.34
CA ARG A 28 19.69 -5.48 -27.32
C ARG A 28 19.48 -6.90 -26.80
N THR A 29 18.22 -7.32 -26.63
CA THR A 29 17.88 -8.70 -26.22
C THR A 29 18.19 -9.71 -27.35
N LEU A 30 17.92 -9.37 -28.61
CA LEU A 30 18.24 -10.18 -29.80
C LEU A 30 19.74 -10.49 -29.90
N ILE A 31 20.58 -9.45 -29.80
CA ILE A 31 22.05 -9.58 -29.87
C ILE A 31 22.57 -10.41 -28.69
N SER A 32 22.03 -10.19 -27.48
CA SER A 32 22.46 -10.93 -26.27
C SER A 32 22.18 -12.43 -26.32
N GLU A 33 21.19 -12.88 -27.10
CA GLU A 33 20.88 -14.29 -27.28
C GLU A 33 21.53 -14.90 -28.54
N GLY A 34 22.40 -14.14 -29.24
CA GLY A 34 23.14 -14.62 -30.40
C GLY A 34 22.35 -14.65 -31.71
N TYR A 35 21.21 -13.94 -31.78
CA TYR A 35 20.41 -13.86 -33.00
C TYR A 35 20.68 -12.55 -33.75
N ALA A 36 20.98 -12.65 -35.04
CA ALA A 36 21.15 -11.49 -35.91
C ALA A 36 19.82 -10.70 -36.02
N ILE A 37 19.90 -9.36 -36.01
CA ILE A 37 18.75 -8.47 -36.17
C ILE A 37 18.22 -8.65 -37.60
N PRO A 38 17.01 -9.20 -37.82
CA PRO A 38 16.50 -9.42 -39.16
C PRO A 38 16.16 -8.06 -39.79
N SER A 39 16.84 -7.71 -40.88
CA SER A 39 16.76 -6.37 -41.50
C SER A 39 16.10 -6.34 -42.88
N LYS A 40 15.77 -7.48 -43.51
CA LYS A 40 15.11 -7.53 -44.83
C LYS A 40 14.09 -8.67 -44.93
N LEU A 41 12.91 -8.38 -45.49
CA LEU A 41 11.89 -9.38 -45.84
C LEU A 41 12.25 -10.12 -47.14
N PRO A 42 11.74 -11.34 -47.37
CA PRO A 42 10.84 -12.10 -46.51
C PRO A 42 11.59 -12.84 -45.40
N LEU A 43 11.05 -12.78 -44.19
CA LEU A 43 11.53 -13.56 -43.05
C LEU A 43 11.30 -15.05 -43.35
N THR A 44 12.31 -15.88 -43.14
CA THR A 44 12.16 -17.33 -43.17
C THR A 44 11.26 -17.78 -42.02
N LYS A 45 10.54 -18.90 -42.17
CA LYS A 45 9.71 -19.51 -41.09
C LYS A 45 10.49 -19.71 -39.78
N ALA A 46 11.81 -19.89 -39.87
CA ALA A 46 12.71 -20.02 -38.72
C ALA A 46 12.86 -18.69 -37.96
N GLU A 47 13.05 -17.58 -38.66
CA GLU A 47 13.20 -16.25 -38.07
C GLU A 47 11.90 -15.75 -37.42
N GLU A 48 10.73 -16.07 -38.00
CA GLU A 48 9.43 -15.75 -37.37
C GLU A 48 9.24 -16.49 -36.04
N LYS A 49 9.66 -17.77 -36.00
CA LYS A 49 9.61 -18.60 -34.79
C LYS A 49 10.54 -18.04 -33.70
N SER A 50 11.74 -17.58 -34.07
CA SER A 50 12.69 -16.94 -33.16
C SER A 50 12.16 -15.61 -32.61
N LEU A 51 11.62 -14.75 -33.48
CA LEU A 51 11.03 -13.48 -33.09
C LEU A 51 9.84 -13.66 -32.13
N LYS A 52 9.00 -14.67 -32.36
CA LYS A 52 7.89 -15.03 -31.45
C LYS A 52 8.39 -15.45 -30.06
N LYS A 53 9.47 -16.23 -29.97
CA LYS A 53 10.07 -16.63 -28.69
C LYS A 53 10.60 -15.42 -27.92
N ILE A 54 11.27 -14.50 -28.61
CA ILE A 54 11.86 -13.29 -27.99
C ILE A 54 10.75 -12.36 -27.50
N ARG A 55 9.72 -12.11 -28.30
CA ARG A 55 8.53 -11.35 -27.87
C ARG A 55 7.86 -11.97 -26.64
N ARG A 56 7.82 -13.31 -26.55
CA ARG A 56 7.30 -14.00 -25.35
C ARG A 56 8.20 -13.76 -24.14
N LYS A 57 9.52 -13.87 -24.28
CA LYS A 57 10.49 -13.62 -23.19
C LYS A 57 10.39 -12.19 -22.66
N ILE A 58 10.30 -11.20 -23.55
CA ILE A 58 10.17 -9.78 -23.18
C ILE A 58 8.86 -9.55 -22.42
N LYS A 59 7.72 -10.06 -22.92
CA LYS A 59 6.44 -9.98 -22.21
C LYS A 59 6.49 -10.63 -20.83
N ASN A 60 7.12 -11.79 -20.70
CA ASN A 60 7.26 -12.47 -19.41
C ASN A 60 8.15 -11.69 -18.44
N LYS A 61 9.25 -11.10 -18.93
CA LYS A 61 10.15 -10.26 -18.11
C LYS A 61 9.39 -9.06 -17.53
N ILE A 62 8.61 -8.37 -18.35
CA ILE A 62 7.80 -7.21 -17.93
C ILE A 62 6.70 -7.64 -16.97
N SER A 63 5.97 -8.71 -17.28
CA SER A 63 4.89 -9.23 -16.42
C SER A 63 5.40 -9.63 -15.03
N ALA A 64 6.55 -10.32 -14.97
CA ALA A 64 7.18 -10.71 -13.72
C ALA A 64 7.63 -9.49 -12.90
N GLN A 65 8.18 -8.46 -13.56
CA GLN A 65 8.56 -7.21 -12.89
C GLN A 65 7.35 -6.46 -12.33
N GLU A 66 6.29 -6.31 -13.12
CA GLU A 66 5.05 -5.65 -12.71
C GLU A 66 4.40 -6.39 -11.53
N SER A 67 4.38 -7.73 -11.58
CA SER A 67 3.88 -8.57 -10.48
C SER A 67 4.67 -8.34 -9.20
N ARG A 68 6.00 -8.29 -9.28
CA ARG A 68 6.87 -7.99 -8.13
C ARG A 68 6.63 -6.57 -7.61
N ARG A 69 6.47 -5.57 -8.49
CA ARG A 69 6.20 -4.19 -8.10
C ARG A 69 4.88 -4.07 -7.33
N LYS A 70 3.80 -4.67 -7.85
CA LYS A 70 2.49 -4.68 -7.17
C LYS A 70 2.54 -5.36 -5.80
N LYS A 71 3.27 -6.48 -5.69
CA LYS A 71 3.46 -7.16 -4.41
C LYS A 71 4.18 -6.24 -3.41
N LYS A 72 5.23 -5.54 -3.86
CA LYS A 72 5.93 -4.56 -3.03
C LYS A 72 5.01 -3.43 -2.59
N GLU A 73 4.33 -2.77 -3.52
CA GLU A 73 3.39 -1.68 -3.23
C GLU A 73 2.29 -2.10 -2.22
N TYR A 74 1.77 -3.33 -2.34
CA TYR A 74 0.80 -3.87 -1.38
C TYR A 74 1.38 -4.04 0.02
N LEU A 75 2.60 -4.57 0.12
CA LEU A 75 3.30 -4.71 1.40
C LEU A 75 3.60 -3.34 2.01
N ASP A 76 4.18 -2.43 1.25
CA ASP A 76 4.48 -1.06 1.68
C ASP A 76 3.20 -0.35 2.19
N THR A 77 2.07 -0.54 1.50
CA THR A 77 0.76 0.01 1.92
C THR A 77 0.28 -0.61 3.23
N LEU A 78 0.46 -1.93 3.40
CA LEU A 78 0.06 -2.63 4.61
C LEU A 78 0.91 -2.19 5.81
N GLU A 79 2.22 -2.08 5.63
CA GLU A 79 3.16 -1.58 6.63
C GLU A 79 2.80 -0.16 7.05
N HIS A 80 2.53 0.72 6.08
CA HIS A 80 2.09 2.09 6.37
C HIS A 80 0.77 2.13 7.17
N ARG A 81 -0.19 1.26 6.83
CA ARG A 81 -1.46 1.19 7.56
C ARG A 81 -1.27 0.71 9.00
N VAL A 82 -0.39 -0.25 9.23
CA VAL A 82 -0.05 -0.72 10.59
C VAL A 82 0.58 0.40 11.40
N ASP A 83 1.48 1.18 10.81
CA ASP A 83 2.10 2.34 11.45
C ASP A 83 1.05 3.39 11.86
N LEU A 84 0.15 3.74 10.95
CA LEU A 84 -0.93 4.69 11.24
C LEU A 84 -1.84 4.21 12.37
N LEU A 85 -2.28 2.94 12.31
CA LEU A 85 -3.14 2.36 13.35
C LEU A 85 -2.43 2.29 14.70
N THR A 86 -1.12 2.00 14.71
CA THR A 86 -0.30 2.00 15.93
C THR A 86 -0.22 3.39 16.54
N GLN A 87 0.03 4.42 15.72
CA GLN A 87 0.07 5.81 16.17
C GLN A 87 -1.28 6.26 16.73
N GLU A 88 -2.38 5.95 16.03
CA GLU A 88 -3.73 6.28 16.46
C GLU A 88 -4.09 5.58 17.78
N ASN A 89 -3.77 4.29 17.92
CA ASN A 89 -3.98 3.52 19.14
C ASN A 89 -3.22 4.14 20.33
N ASN A 90 -1.96 4.53 20.11
CA ASN A 90 -1.16 5.20 21.14
C ASN A 90 -1.76 6.55 21.54
N ALA A 91 -2.30 7.32 20.60
CA ALA A 91 -2.99 8.57 20.91
C ALA A 91 -4.27 8.34 21.73
N TYR A 92 -5.07 7.33 21.37
CA TYR A 92 -6.26 6.96 22.16
C TYR A 92 -5.90 6.48 23.56
N ARG A 93 -4.86 5.65 23.71
CA ARG A 93 -4.37 5.20 25.03
C ARG A 93 -3.99 6.37 25.92
N LYS A 94 -3.20 7.32 25.42
CA LYS A 94 -2.84 8.54 26.17
C LYS A 94 -4.08 9.36 26.57
N LYS A 95 -5.04 9.50 25.67
CA LYS A 95 -6.30 10.21 25.95
C LYS A 95 -7.11 9.48 27.02
N PHE A 96 -7.19 8.16 26.93
CA PHE A 96 -7.88 7.32 27.90
C PHE A 96 -7.24 7.44 29.28
N GLU A 97 -5.92 7.33 29.39
CA GLU A 97 -5.18 7.51 30.64
C GLU A 97 -5.44 8.90 31.26
N SER A 98 -5.38 9.97 30.46
CA SER A 98 -5.68 11.32 30.95
C SER A 98 -7.11 11.47 31.46
N LEU A 99 -8.09 10.89 30.76
CA LEU A 99 -9.48 10.92 31.19
C LEU A 99 -9.70 10.08 32.44
N GLN A 100 -9.06 8.92 32.54
CA GLN A 100 -9.11 8.06 33.71
C GLN A 100 -8.54 8.76 34.95
N GLN A 101 -7.40 9.44 34.81
CA GLN A 101 -6.81 10.25 35.89
C GLN A 101 -7.74 11.38 36.34
N LYS A 102 -8.32 12.14 35.38
CA LYS A 102 -9.28 13.21 35.69
C LYS A 102 -10.53 12.66 36.40
N ASN A 103 -11.05 11.54 35.93
CA ASN A 103 -12.21 10.91 36.54
C ASN A 103 -11.91 10.48 37.99
N GLN A 104 -10.75 9.87 38.22
CA GLN A 104 -10.31 9.49 39.56
C GLN A 104 -10.18 10.72 40.49
N GLN A 105 -9.61 11.83 40.00
CA GLN A 105 -9.53 13.08 40.78
C GLN A 105 -10.91 13.63 41.14
N LEU A 106 -11.84 13.66 40.18
CA LEU A 106 -13.21 14.13 40.41
C LEU A 106 -13.96 13.25 41.42
N LEU A 107 -13.77 11.93 41.36
CA LEU A 107 -14.36 11.01 42.34
C LEU A 107 -13.83 11.25 43.76
N GLN A 108 -12.52 11.50 43.90
CA GLN A 108 -11.92 11.85 45.19
C GLN A 108 -12.46 13.17 45.74
N GLU A 109 -12.65 14.16 44.87
CA GLU A 109 -13.21 15.46 45.26
C GLU A 109 -14.69 15.34 45.66
N LEU A 110 -15.48 14.56 44.93
CA LEU A 110 -16.87 14.24 45.29
C LEU A 110 -16.95 13.54 46.65
N GLU A 111 -16.11 12.54 46.90
CA GLU A 111 -16.07 11.84 48.19
C GLU A 111 -15.71 12.81 49.34
N ARG A 112 -14.72 13.68 49.12
CA ARG A 112 -14.36 14.72 50.09
C ARG A 112 -15.54 15.65 50.39
N LEU A 113 -16.23 16.14 49.37
CA LEU A 113 -17.38 17.04 49.53
C LEU A 113 -18.56 16.33 50.21
N GLN A 114 -18.88 15.11 49.82
CA GLN A 114 -19.92 14.29 50.48
C GLN A 114 -19.61 14.09 51.97
N ASN A 115 -18.36 13.83 52.31
CA ASN A 115 -17.93 13.71 53.71
C ASN A 115 -18.07 15.03 54.49
N MET A 116 -17.85 16.18 53.86
CA MET A 116 -18.06 17.49 54.49
C MET A 116 -19.55 17.74 54.74
N VAL A 117 -20.41 17.54 53.74
CA VAL A 117 -21.87 17.70 53.86
C VAL A 117 -22.43 16.78 54.95
N ASN A 118 -22.02 15.50 54.96
CA ASN A 118 -22.44 14.54 55.98
C ASN A 118 -22.02 14.95 57.42
N LYS A 119 -20.86 15.61 57.56
CA LYS A 119 -20.41 16.15 58.86
C LYS A 119 -21.24 17.36 59.28
N GLU A 120 -21.56 18.26 58.34
CA GLU A 120 -22.44 19.41 58.59
C GLU A 120 -23.84 18.95 58.98
N GLU A 121 -24.43 17.98 58.28
CA GLU A 121 -25.75 17.43 58.63
C GLU A 121 -25.80 16.85 60.06
N LYS A 122 -24.75 16.11 60.46
CA LYS A 122 -24.64 15.59 61.84
C LYS A 122 -24.52 16.70 62.87
N THR A 123 -23.81 17.76 62.51
CA THR A 123 -23.60 18.93 63.37
C THR A 123 -24.91 19.67 63.57
N VAL A 124 -25.64 19.97 62.49
CA VAL A 124 -26.96 20.61 62.53
C VAL A 124 -27.95 19.79 63.36
N LYS A 125 -28.05 18.47 63.11
CA LYS A 125 -28.91 17.57 63.90
C LYS A 125 -28.58 17.60 65.39
N ARG A 126 -27.30 17.71 65.76
CA ARG A 126 -26.88 17.81 67.16
C ARG A 126 -27.30 19.13 67.82
N TYR A 127 -27.31 20.23 67.08
CA TYR A 127 -27.78 21.53 67.60
C TYR A 127 -29.30 21.56 67.71
N THR A 128 -30.04 21.00 66.76
CA THR A 128 -31.51 20.97 66.80
C THR A 128 -32.08 20.05 67.87
N LEU A 129 -31.35 18.99 68.27
CA LEU A 129 -31.77 18.07 69.35
C LEU A 129 -31.43 18.59 70.76
N LYS A 130 -30.68 19.69 70.86
CA LYS A 130 -30.29 20.33 72.13
C LYS A 130 -31.11 21.57 72.47
N ALA A 131 -31.96 22.04 71.54
CA ALA A 131 -32.93 23.10 71.73
C ALA A 131 -34.29 22.49 72.08
#